data_AF-A0A820TLG1-F1
#
_entry.id   AF-A0A820TLG1-F1
#
_cell.length_a   1.000
_cell.length_b   1.000
_cell.length_c   1.000
_cell.angle_alpha   90.00
_cell.angle_beta   90.00
_cell.angle_gamma   90.00
#
_symmetry.space_group_name_H-M   'P 1'
#
loop_
_entity.id
_entity.type
_entity.pdbx_description
1 polymer ?
#
loop_
_entity_poly.entity_id
_entity_poly.type
_entity_poly.pdbx_seq_one_letter_code
_entity_poly.pdbx_strand_id
1 'polypeptide(L)'
;TIEELEDTLHLKWRHAVHATMLKASDLQDLETNNLQYTAENDNTTVCIWGNLSHNPRIKGYQFDKYSFGFDLPKPLSLANIAIIGFFLKYDYYSERSLLAKCRVKINQYSYDPIPEPYIDESEKKPAESNDPEKDLFDASLPPELRKLMEETKQREDEAAAAAAAAEAEANRENTMTDRSATQVVSDEAHDGKNLTQTSLERQKSKDEKLLNATADQILEELADESVVDLRSHWPILPLLQINLYNIPPQPKKVQEWTIVEVDNDDILISYPYPSDPMIAERFYEEYSSGNKQKSMENEPGKSKTEEKVLKKNKTATEETMDPSMTLDATMIENNPEIRKMFLDAAVKQESALVLKYKIPNDVFVTEKPLLARWITDRNHWRQEGYVEYQYSPDTRLISFKTYDFGTYALLSDRHAHMPFQSWRMRPKSVNNLLFILNSQSFEIIFEVKVSSAAFYLCK
;
A
#
# COMPACT_ATOMS: atom_id res chain seq x y z
N THR A 1 -4.03 -9.34 -17.66
CA THR A 1 -3.14 -9.38 -16.47
C THR A 1 -3.53 -8.27 -15.50
N ILE A 2 -2.95 -8.20 -14.29
CA ILE A 2 -3.25 -7.13 -13.32
C ILE A 2 -2.88 -5.75 -13.89
N GLU A 3 -1.78 -5.66 -14.64
CA GLU A 3 -1.32 -4.42 -15.30
C GLU A 3 -2.32 -3.91 -16.35
N GLU A 4 -2.87 -4.78 -17.21
CA GLU A 4 -3.88 -4.39 -18.20
C GLU A 4 -5.16 -3.82 -17.57
N LEU A 5 -5.56 -4.36 -16.41
CA LEU A 5 -6.72 -3.86 -15.66
C LEU A 5 -6.46 -2.47 -15.09
N GLU A 6 -5.25 -2.23 -14.57
CA GLU A 6 -4.81 -0.94 -14.06
C GLU A 6 -4.76 0.11 -15.17
N ASP A 7 -4.14 -0.20 -16.31
CA ASP A 7 -4.09 0.70 -17.46
C ASP A 7 -5.50 1.06 -17.94
N THR A 8 -6.39 0.07 -18.01
CA THR A 8 -7.80 0.28 -18.36
C THR A 8 -8.51 1.17 -17.35
N LEU A 9 -8.23 0.99 -16.05
CA LEU A 9 -8.82 1.79 -14.98
C LEU A 9 -8.35 3.25 -15.06
N HIS A 10 -7.05 3.47 -15.22
CA HIS A 10 -6.49 4.81 -15.39
C HIS A 10 -6.98 5.49 -16.66
N LEU A 11 -7.10 4.77 -17.78
CA LEU A 11 -7.64 5.32 -19.03
C LEU A 11 -9.10 5.78 -18.86
N LYS A 12 -9.96 4.92 -18.31
CA LYS A 12 -11.37 5.26 -18.06
C LYS A 12 -11.51 6.44 -17.10
N TRP A 13 -10.67 6.47 -16.07
CA TRP A 13 -10.65 7.58 -15.12
C TRP A 13 -10.25 8.89 -15.81
N ARG A 14 -9.15 8.90 -16.59
CA ARG A 14 -8.70 10.07 -17.35
C ARG A 14 -9.81 10.59 -18.27
N HIS A 15 -10.49 9.71 -19.01
CA HIS A 15 -11.62 10.10 -19.87
C HIS A 15 -12.79 10.66 -19.08
N ALA A 16 -13.18 10.03 -17.97
CA ALA A 16 -14.29 10.50 -17.14
C ALA A 16 -14.01 11.89 -16.54
N VAL A 17 -12.77 12.10 -16.07
CA VAL A 17 -12.30 13.38 -15.56
C VAL A 17 -12.29 14.43 -16.66
N HIS A 18 -11.70 14.14 -17.81
CA HIS A 18 -11.63 15.06 -18.95
C HIS A 18 -13.03 15.47 -19.43
N ALA A 19 -13.94 14.50 -19.61
CA ALA A 19 -15.34 14.77 -19.96
C ALA A 19 -16.07 15.63 -18.92
N THR A 20 -15.73 15.47 -17.63
CA THR A 20 -16.26 16.32 -16.56
C THR A 20 -15.69 17.73 -16.64
N MET A 21 -14.39 17.87 -16.90
CA MET A 21 -13.73 19.17 -17.03
C MET A 21 -14.16 19.96 -18.27
N LEU A 22 -14.50 19.31 -19.39
CA LEU A 22 -15.08 19.98 -20.55
C LEU A 22 -16.41 20.69 -20.23
N LYS A 23 -17.15 20.16 -19.24
CA LYS A 23 -18.41 20.72 -18.75
C LYS A 23 -18.23 21.53 -17.47
N ALA A 24 -17.01 21.95 -17.16
CA ALA A 24 -16.72 22.61 -15.88
C ALA A 24 -17.53 23.90 -15.69
N SER A 25 -17.71 24.69 -16.75
CA SER A 25 -18.55 25.89 -16.71
C SER A 25 -20.03 25.61 -16.45
N ASP A 26 -20.54 24.47 -16.90
CA ASP A 26 -21.95 24.08 -16.67
C ASP A 26 -22.15 23.53 -15.25
N LEU A 27 -21.12 22.89 -14.70
CA LEU A 27 -21.07 22.31 -13.35
C LEU A 27 -20.50 23.29 -12.31
N GLN A 28 -20.40 24.56 -12.65
CA GLN A 28 -19.87 25.59 -11.78
C GLN A 28 -20.84 25.84 -10.62
N ASP A 29 -20.28 25.86 -9.40
CA ASP A 29 -21.03 26.22 -8.21
C ASP A 29 -21.35 27.73 -8.19
N LEU A 30 -22.59 28.08 -7.83
CA LEU A 30 -23.10 29.46 -7.89
C LEU A 30 -22.46 30.38 -6.83
N GLU A 31 -22.02 29.83 -5.70
CA GLU A 31 -21.44 30.61 -4.61
C GLU A 31 -19.96 30.89 -4.87
N THR A 32 -19.20 29.84 -5.18
CA THR A 32 -17.74 29.92 -5.32
C THR A 32 -17.28 30.26 -6.73
N ASN A 33 -18.15 30.12 -7.74
CA ASN A 33 -17.81 30.19 -9.15
C ASN A 33 -16.65 29.24 -9.53
N ASN A 34 -16.55 28.08 -8.87
CA ASN A 34 -15.57 27.05 -9.17
C ASN A 34 -16.28 25.72 -9.46
N LEU A 35 -15.59 24.83 -10.18
CA LEU A 35 -16.07 23.47 -10.36
C LEU A 35 -15.93 22.69 -9.06
N GLN A 36 -17.02 22.08 -8.62
CA GLN A 36 -17.03 21.16 -7.48
C GLN A 36 -17.80 19.91 -7.90
N TYR A 37 -17.10 18.78 -8.08
CA TYR A 37 -17.71 17.54 -8.52
C TYR A 37 -17.20 16.36 -7.71
N THR A 38 -18.10 15.43 -7.39
CA THR A 38 -17.71 14.18 -6.75
C THR A 38 -18.47 13.00 -7.34
N ALA A 39 -17.78 11.87 -7.47
CA ALA A 39 -18.36 10.61 -7.91
C ALA A 39 -17.80 9.47 -7.06
N GLU A 40 -18.62 8.46 -6.80
CA GLU A 40 -18.23 7.27 -6.03
C GLU A 40 -18.77 6.00 -6.67
N ASN A 41 -18.04 4.92 -6.45
CA ASN A 41 -18.51 3.55 -6.65
C ASN A 41 -17.98 2.68 -5.50
N ASP A 42 -18.22 1.38 -5.56
CA ASP A 42 -17.86 0.45 -4.49
C ASP A 42 -16.35 0.42 -4.19
N ASN A 43 -15.49 0.79 -5.14
CA ASN A 43 -14.05 0.59 -5.07
C ASN A 43 -13.24 1.88 -5.09
N THR A 44 -13.84 2.98 -5.55
CA THR A 44 -13.14 4.23 -5.86
C THR A 44 -14.03 5.43 -5.61
N THR A 45 -13.40 6.53 -5.19
CA THR A 45 -14.04 7.83 -5.05
C THR A 45 -13.21 8.89 -5.75
N VAL A 46 -13.85 9.72 -6.56
CA VAL A 46 -13.22 10.84 -7.26
C VAL A 46 -13.79 12.14 -6.71
N CYS A 47 -12.91 13.05 -6.31
CA CYS A 47 -13.20 14.44 -5.95
C CYS A 47 -12.47 15.36 -6.94
N ILE A 48 -13.22 16.18 -7.68
CA ILE A 48 -12.68 17.12 -8.65
C ILE A 48 -13.03 18.53 -8.19
N TRP A 49 -12.00 19.36 -8.05
CA TRP A 49 -12.15 20.80 -7.87
C TRP A 49 -11.45 21.52 -9.01
N GLY A 50 -12.12 22.49 -9.63
CA GLY A 50 -11.55 23.30 -10.72
C GLY A 50 -11.63 24.79 -10.43
N ASN A 51 -10.50 25.48 -10.55
CA ASN A 51 -10.40 26.93 -10.37
C ASN A 51 -10.86 27.68 -11.64
N LEU A 52 -12.14 28.02 -11.70
CA LEU A 52 -12.71 28.83 -12.79
C LEU A 52 -12.81 30.30 -12.42
N SER A 53 -12.89 30.61 -11.13
CA SER A 53 -13.06 31.98 -10.62
C SER A 53 -11.77 32.79 -10.63
N HIS A 54 -10.60 32.13 -10.62
CA HIS A 54 -9.28 32.76 -10.48
C HIS A 54 -9.22 33.75 -9.32
N ASN A 55 -9.92 33.46 -8.23
CA ASN A 55 -10.14 34.40 -7.14
C ASN A 55 -9.12 34.17 -6.00
N PRO A 56 -8.18 35.10 -5.77
CA PRO A 56 -7.15 34.94 -4.74
C PRO A 56 -7.69 35.01 -3.30
N ARG A 57 -8.97 35.35 -3.12
CA ARG A 57 -9.62 35.31 -1.80
C ARG A 57 -9.97 33.88 -1.39
N ILE A 58 -10.06 32.96 -2.35
CA ILE A 58 -10.35 31.55 -2.09
C ILE A 58 -9.05 30.90 -1.64
N LYS A 59 -8.98 30.56 -0.35
CA LYS A 59 -7.78 30.00 0.28
C LYS A 59 -7.71 28.48 0.20
N GLY A 60 -8.73 27.81 -0.30
CA GLY A 60 -8.84 26.37 -0.26
C GLY A 60 -10.28 25.90 -0.42
N TYR A 61 -10.47 24.59 -0.44
CA TYR A 61 -11.78 23.96 -0.53
C TYR A 61 -11.80 22.64 0.27
N GLN A 62 -12.97 22.29 0.80
CA GLN A 62 -13.20 21.08 1.59
C GLN A 62 -14.39 20.32 1.01
N PHE A 63 -14.17 19.07 0.63
CA PHE A 63 -15.20 18.10 0.30
C PHE A 63 -15.72 17.45 1.59
N ASP A 64 -16.78 18.00 2.17
CA ASP A 64 -17.33 17.55 3.45
C ASP A 64 -17.70 16.06 3.45
N LYS A 65 -18.29 15.57 2.36
CA LYS A 65 -18.73 14.17 2.22
C LYS A 65 -17.58 13.17 2.41
N TYR A 66 -16.39 13.48 1.89
CA TYR A 66 -15.23 12.57 1.96
C TYR A 66 -14.17 13.05 2.95
N SER A 67 -14.50 14.10 3.71
CA SER A 67 -13.59 14.75 4.66
C SER A 67 -12.20 15.03 4.08
N PHE A 68 -12.13 15.37 2.80
CA PHE A 68 -10.90 15.70 2.06
C PHE A 68 -10.91 17.17 1.65
N GLY A 69 -9.78 17.86 1.78
CA GLY A 69 -9.66 19.25 1.39
C GLY A 69 -8.21 19.69 1.24
N PHE A 70 -8.04 20.94 0.86
CA PHE A 70 -6.73 21.52 0.62
C PHE A 70 -6.75 23.03 0.82
N ASP A 71 -5.60 23.61 1.16
CA ASP A 71 -5.38 25.06 1.10
C ASP A 71 -4.54 25.40 -0.13
N LEU A 72 -5.01 26.39 -0.90
CA LEU A 72 -4.42 26.82 -2.15
C LEU A 72 -3.29 27.85 -1.93
N PRO A 73 -2.10 27.59 -2.49
CA PRO A 73 -1.07 28.59 -2.68
C PRO A 73 -1.55 29.75 -3.57
N LYS A 74 -0.98 30.94 -3.34
CA LYS A 74 -1.32 32.14 -4.12
C LYS A 74 -1.13 31.95 -5.64
N PRO A 75 -0.06 31.32 -6.15
CA PRO A 75 0.08 31.09 -7.59
C PRO A 75 -1.06 30.21 -8.15
N LEU A 76 -1.43 29.15 -7.43
CA LEU A 76 -2.50 28.24 -7.85
C LEU A 76 -3.89 28.90 -7.79
N SER A 77 -4.09 29.89 -6.92
CA SER A 77 -5.35 30.65 -6.82
C SER A 77 -5.68 31.50 -8.06
N LEU A 78 -4.66 31.88 -8.84
CA LEU A 78 -4.82 32.64 -10.08
C LEU A 78 -4.73 31.75 -11.34
N ALA A 79 -4.21 30.53 -11.21
CA ALA A 79 -3.99 29.61 -12.32
C ALA A 79 -5.29 28.90 -12.75
N ASN A 80 -5.35 28.51 -14.03
CA ASN A 80 -6.44 27.72 -14.60
C ASN A 80 -6.23 26.22 -14.35
N ILE A 81 -6.37 25.83 -13.09
CA ILE A 81 -6.01 24.49 -12.60
C ILE A 81 -7.21 23.72 -12.09
N ALA A 82 -7.12 22.39 -12.19
CA ALA A 82 -7.99 21.48 -11.46
C ALA A 82 -7.17 20.55 -10.56
N ILE A 83 -7.61 20.44 -9.31
CA ILE A 83 -7.08 19.51 -8.32
C ILE A 83 -8.03 18.32 -8.25
N ILE A 84 -7.46 17.13 -8.39
CA ILE A 84 -8.21 15.88 -8.33
C ILE A 84 -7.67 15.05 -7.19
N GLY A 85 -8.54 14.73 -6.23
CA GLY A 85 -8.31 13.71 -5.23
C GLY A 85 -9.00 12.42 -5.65
N PHE A 86 -8.24 11.35 -5.80
CA PHE A 86 -8.75 10.04 -6.16
C PHE A 86 -8.42 9.04 -5.05
N PHE A 87 -9.46 8.43 -4.49
CA PHE A 87 -9.35 7.44 -3.43
C PHE A 87 -9.55 6.04 -4.01
N LEU A 88 -8.53 5.19 -3.91
CA LEU A 88 -8.60 3.79 -4.32
C LEU A 88 -8.63 2.89 -3.10
N LYS A 89 -9.62 2.00 -3.01
CA LYS A 89 -9.69 1.01 -1.92
C LYS A 89 -8.68 -0.13 -2.08
N TYR A 90 -8.16 -0.33 -3.29
CA TYR A 90 -7.18 -1.38 -3.59
C TYR A 90 -5.78 -0.80 -3.70
N ASP A 91 -4.81 -1.55 -3.16
CA ASP A 91 -3.39 -1.22 -3.23
C ASP A 91 -2.68 -2.15 -4.22
N TYR A 92 -2.56 -1.67 -5.45
CA TYR A 92 -1.82 -2.34 -6.53
C TYR A 92 -0.32 -1.99 -6.51
N TYR A 93 0.08 -0.96 -5.75
CA TYR A 93 1.46 -0.50 -5.69
C TYR A 93 2.30 -1.39 -4.78
N SER A 94 1.77 -1.73 -3.60
CA SER A 94 2.51 -2.53 -2.62
C SER A 94 2.93 -3.90 -3.17
N GLU A 95 2.13 -4.52 -4.05
CA GLU A 95 2.50 -5.80 -4.68
C GLU A 95 3.75 -5.71 -5.56
N ARG A 96 4.02 -4.53 -6.14
CA ARG A 96 5.21 -4.27 -6.96
C ARG A 96 6.47 -4.11 -6.12
N SER A 97 6.31 -3.76 -4.85
CA SER A 97 7.42 -3.53 -3.95
C SER A 97 8.03 -4.86 -3.48
N LEU A 98 9.35 -4.98 -3.57
CA LEU A 98 10.08 -6.12 -3.00
C LEU A 98 9.85 -6.23 -1.48
N LEU A 99 9.59 -5.10 -0.82
CA LEU A 99 9.38 -5.01 0.62
C LEU A 99 8.04 -5.58 1.09
N ALA A 100 7.08 -5.81 0.20
CA ALA A 100 5.82 -6.46 0.55
C ALA A 100 5.96 -7.99 0.67
N LYS A 101 7.00 -8.59 0.08
CA LYS A 101 7.16 -10.05 0.04
C LYS A 101 7.51 -10.59 1.42
N CYS A 102 6.68 -11.50 1.92
CA CYS A 102 6.89 -12.13 3.22
C CYS A 102 8.12 -13.05 3.18
N ARG A 103 9.00 -12.92 4.18
CA ARG A 103 10.09 -13.88 4.40
C ARG A 103 9.48 -15.18 4.87
N VAL A 104 9.27 -16.15 3.98
CA VAL A 104 9.02 -17.52 4.41
C VAL A 104 10.35 -18.06 4.93
N LYS A 105 10.65 -17.81 6.21
CA LYS A 105 11.54 -18.73 6.91
C LYS A 105 10.78 -20.04 6.96
N ILE A 106 11.24 -21.05 6.22
CA ILE A 106 10.83 -22.42 6.46
C ILE A 106 11.41 -22.77 7.83
N ASN A 107 10.75 -22.33 8.90
CA ASN A 107 10.98 -22.89 10.20
C ASN A 107 10.46 -24.32 10.07
N GLN A 108 11.36 -25.30 10.01
CA GLN A 108 11.01 -26.66 10.39
C GLN A 108 10.50 -26.56 11.82
N TYR A 109 9.17 -26.56 11.97
CA TYR A 109 8.56 -26.82 13.27
C TYR A 109 8.94 -28.25 13.63
N SER A 110 10.02 -28.40 14.39
CA SER A 110 10.28 -29.61 15.15
C SER A 110 9.19 -29.67 16.20
N TYR A 111 8.09 -30.34 15.89
CA TYR A 111 7.19 -30.79 16.95
C TYR A 111 8.02 -31.71 17.84
N ASP A 112 8.03 -31.44 19.15
CA ASP A 112 8.49 -32.44 20.09
C ASP A 112 7.70 -33.72 19.79
N PRO A 113 8.36 -34.88 19.59
CA PRO A 113 7.64 -36.12 19.36
C PRO A 113 6.65 -36.31 20.50
N ILE A 114 5.38 -36.50 20.14
CA ILE A 114 4.31 -36.82 21.09
C ILE A 114 4.86 -37.95 21.97
N PRO A 115 4.94 -37.78 23.29
CA PRO A 115 5.43 -38.85 24.16
C PRO A 115 4.62 -40.11 23.87
N GLU A 116 5.29 -41.16 23.41
CA GLU A 116 4.64 -42.46 23.24
C GLU A 116 3.97 -42.80 24.57
N PRO A 117 2.71 -43.26 24.56
CA PRO A 117 2.02 -43.62 25.79
C PRO A 117 2.88 -44.64 26.53
N TYR A 118 3.27 -44.30 27.77
CA TYR A 118 3.99 -45.19 28.66
C TYR A 118 3.10 -46.40 28.95
N ILE A 119 3.35 -47.50 28.24
CA ILE A 119 2.79 -48.80 28.56
C ILE A 119 3.66 -49.35 29.69
N ASP A 120 3.12 -49.36 30.89
CA ASP A 120 3.76 -49.97 32.05
C ASP A 120 3.91 -51.49 31.80
N GLU A 121 5.12 -51.94 31.46
CA GLU A 121 5.43 -53.34 31.19
C GLU A 121 5.38 -54.24 32.44
N SER A 122 5.02 -53.70 33.62
CA SER A 122 4.98 -54.48 34.87
C SER A 122 3.73 -55.35 35.06
N GLU A 123 2.77 -55.35 34.13
CA GLU A 123 1.65 -56.32 34.12
C GLU A 123 1.79 -57.40 33.02
N LYS A 124 2.96 -58.03 32.88
CA LYS A 124 3.06 -59.35 32.20
C LYS A 124 2.98 -60.48 33.22
N LYS A 125 1.76 -60.91 33.56
CA LYS A 125 1.55 -62.28 34.08
C LYS A 125 1.62 -63.27 32.90
N PRO A 126 2.31 -64.41 33.03
CA PRO A 126 2.35 -65.40 31.98
C PRO A 126 1.03 -66.17 31.99
N ALA A 127 0.23 -66.02 30.94
CA ALA A 127 -0.95 -66.86 30.70
C ALA A 127 -0.79 -67.53 29.34
N GLU A 128 -1.05 -68.82 29.36
CA GLU A 128 -0.89 -69.79 28.28
C GLU A 128 -1.66 -69.43 27.01
N SER A 129 -1.10 -69.91 25.90
CA SER A 129 -1.71 -70.03 24.59
C SER A 129 -3.20 -70.39 24.62
N ASN A 130 -4.02 -69.48 24.09
CA ASN A 130 -5.11 -69.74 23.14
C ASN A 130 -5.86 -68.42 22.94
N ASP A 131 -5.68 -67.78 21.79
CA ASP A 131 -6.49 -66.64 21.35
C ASP A 131 -7.97 -67.06 21.16
N PRO A 132 -8.93 -66.39 21.82
CA PRO A 132 -10.33 -66.41 21.39
C PRO A 132 -10.89 -64.98 21.22
N GLU A 133 -10.04 -63.96 21.10
CA GLU A 133 -10.45 -62.55 21.09
C GLU A 133 -10.43 -61.89 19.70
N LYS A 134 -10.49 -62.70 18.63
CA LYS A 134 -10.82 -62.20 17.27
C LYS A 134 -12.32 -62.10 16.98
N ASP A 135 -13.19 -62.57 17.87
CA ASP A 135 -14.64 -62.69 17.59
C ASP A 135 -15.56 -61.80 18.44
N LEU A 136 -15.05 -60.82 19.21
CA LEU A 136 -15.92 -59.99 20.08
C LEU A 136 -16.19 -58.54 19.64
N PHE A 137 -15.70 -58.10 18.47
CA PHE A 137 -15.99 -56.75 17.95
C PHE A 137 -16.79 -56.71 16.64
N ASP A 138 -17.39 -57.83 16.23
CA ASP A 138 -18.24 -57.87 15.03
C ASP A 138 -19.76 -57.88 15.31
N ALA A 139 -20.17 -57.78 16.59
CA ALA A 139 -21.58 -57.90 16.97
C ALA A 139 -22.28 -56.62 17.48
N SER A 140 -21.63 -55.44 17.49
CA SER A 140 -22.23 -54.23 18.10
C SER A 140 -22.14 -52.92 17.28
N LEU A 141 -21.80 -52.99 16.00
CA LEU A 141 -21.87 -51.82 15.10
C LEU A 141 -23.21 -51.79 14.37
N PRO A 142 -23.99 -50.68 14.45
CA PRO A 142 -25.23 -50.54 13.69
C PRO A 142 -25.00 -50.79 12.18
N PRO A 143 -25.88 -51.54 11.49
CA PRO A 143 -25.68 -51.94 10.09
C PRO A 143 -25.57 -50.76 9.10
N GLU A 144 -26.11 -49.59 9.47
CA GLU A 144 -26.01 -48.35 8.68
C GLU A 144 -24.58 -47.79 8.63
N LEU A 145 -23.81 -47.93 9.72
CA LEU A 145 -22.45 -47.40 9.83
C LEU A 145 -21.44 -48.26 9.06
N ARG A 146 -21.67 -49.58 9.00
CA ARG A 146 -20.87 -50.49 8.16
C ARG A 146 -21.01 -50.18 6.69
N LYS A 147 -22.25 -49.96 6.24
CA LYS A 147 -22.54 -49.64 4.85
C LYS A 147 -21.89 -48.30 4.44
N LEU A 148 -21.92 -47.31 5.33
CA LEU A 148 -21.26 -46.01 5.10
C LEU A 148 -19.74 -46.13 5.02
N MET A 149 -19.12 -46.93 5.90
CA MET A 149 -17.66 -47.14 5.87
C MET A 149 -17.20 -47.90 4.62
N GLU A 150 -18.01 -48.84 4.15
CA GLU A 150 -17.72 -49.63 2.95
C GLU A 150 -17.94 -48.80 1.67
N GLU A 151 -18.97 -47.95 1.65
CA GLU A 151 -19.19 -46.95 0.59
C GLU A 151 -18.10 -45.86 0.56
N THR A 152 -17.58 -45.42 1.72
CA THR A 152 -16.46 -44.45 1.75
C THR A 152 -15.17 -45.07 1.27
N LYS A 153 -14.90 -46.32 1.63
CA LYS A 153 -13.69 -47.02 1.20
C LYS A 153 -13.70 -47.30 -0.31
N GLN A 154 -14.85 -47.70 -0.86
CA GLN A 154 -15.02 -47.86 -2.30
C GLN A 154 -14.86 -46.53 -3.06
N ARG A 155 -15.37 -45.41 -2.52
CA ARG A 155 -15.14 -44.07 -3.12
C ARG A 155 -13.70 -43.62 -3.08
N GLU A 156 -12.97 -43.93 -2.00
CA GLU A 156 -11.54 -43.60 -1.88
C GLU A 156 -10.70 -44.40 -2.88
N ASP A 157 -11.00 -45.70 -3.04
CA ASP A 157 -10.32 -46.56 -4.01
C ASP A 157 -10.64 -46.16 -5.46
N GLU A 158 -11.88 -45.78 -5.76
CA GLU A 158 -12.29 -45.25 -7.09
C GLU A 158 -11.65 -43.88 -7.39
N ALA A 159 -11.55 -42.99 -6.40
CA ALA A 159 -10.91 -41.69 -6.56
C ALA A 159 -9.40 -41.81 -6.77
N ALA A 160 -8.73 -42.75 -6.07
CA ALA A 160 -7.32 -43.05 -6.27
C ALA A 160 -7.05 -43.64 -7.67
N ALA A 161 -7.93 -44.51 -8.16
CA ALA A 161 -7.82 -45.06 -9.51
C ALA A 161 -8.06 -43.98 -10.61
N ALA A 162 -9.01 -43.06 -10.40
CA ALA A 162 -9.28 -41.96 -11.31
C ALA A 162 -8.12 -40.95 -11.38
N ALA A 163 -7.49 -40.64 -10.24
CA ALA A 163 -6.31 -39.78 -10.17
C ALA A 163 -5.13 -40.39 -10.94
N ALA A 164 -4.88 -41.70 -10.77
CA ALA A 164 -3.83 -42.41 -11.50
C ALA A 164 -4.09 -42.48 -13.02
N ALA A 165 -5.35 -42.57 -13.45
CA ALA A 165 -5.73 -42.55 -14.85
C ALA A 165 -5.54 -41.16 -15.50
N ALA A 166 -5.90 -40.09 -14.80
CA ALA A 166 -5.70 -38.71 -15.26
C ALA A 166 -4.19 -38.36 -15.41
N GLU A 167 -3.36 -38.86 -14.50
CA GLU A 167 -1.91 -38.68 -14.54
C GLU A 167 -1.26 -39.46 -15.71
N ALA A 168 -1.84 -40.60 -16.09
CA ALA A 168 -1.42 -41.37 -17.26
C ALA A 168 -1.85 -40.75 -18.60
N GLU A 169 -2.97 -40.01 -18.63
CA GLU A 169 -3.48 -39.32 -19.82
C GLU A 169 -2.73 -38.01 -20.09
N ALA A 170 -2.39 -37.24 -19.03
CA ALA A 170 -1.54 -36.05 -19.11
C ALA A 170 -0.12 -36.37 -19.64
N ASN A 171 0.40 -37.56 -19.33
CA ASN A 171 1.69 -38.03 -19.85
C ASN A 171 1.64 -38.51 -21.31
N ARG A 172 0.44 -38.76 -21.88
CA ARG A 172 0.28 -39.14 -23.29
C ARG A 172 0.26 -37.94 -24.23
N GLU A 173 -0.35 -36.82 -23.84
CA GLU A 173 -0.42 -35.62 -24.67
C GLU A 173 0.93 -34.91 -24.86
N ASN A 174 1.88 -35.08 -23.93
CA ASN A 174 3.24 -34.53 -24.05
C ASN A 174 4.15 -35.24 -25.07
N THR A 175 3.70 -36.29 -25.76
CA THR A 175 4.53 -37.05 -26.72
C THR A 175 4.28 -36.73 -28.20
N MET A 176 3.46 -35.73 -28.53
CA MET A 176 3.16 -35.37 -29.94
C MET A 176 3.72 -34.04 -30.46
N THR A 177 4.50 -33.28 -29.68
CA THR A 177 5.12 -32.03 -30.15
C THR A 177 6.58 -31.92 -29.72
N ASP A 178 7.45 -32.74 -30.29
CA ASP A 178 8.80 -32.26 -30.63
C ASP A 178 9.47 -33.17 -31.66
N ARG A 179 9.34 -32.80 -32.94
CA ARG A 179 10.11 -33.37 -34.06
C ARG A 179 10.71 -32.25 -34.87
N SER A 180 11.77 -31.63 -34.34
CA SER A 180 12.78 -30.98 -35.18
C SER A 180 13.99 -30.50 -34.37
N ALA A 181 15.08 -31.28 -34.43
CA ALA A 181 16.43 -30.84 -34.85
C ALA A 181 17.57 -31.55 -34.10
N THR A 182 18.23 -32.46 -34.83
CA THR A 182 19.69 -32.66 -34.91
C THR A 182 20.47 -33.31 -33.75
N GLN A 183 20.61 -34.63 -33.88
CA GLN A 183 21.84 -35.46 -33.84
C GLN A 183 23.15 -34.85 -33.27
N VAL A 184 23.68 -35.45 -32.18
CA VAL A 184 25.07 -35.98 -32.10
C VAL A 184 25.13 -37.21 -31.15
N VAL A 185 25.56 -38.34 -31.74
CA VAL A 185 26.21 -39.60 -31.28
C VAL A 185 27.04 -39.46 -29.97
N SER A 186 27.21 -40.37 -28.99
CA SER A 186 26.87 -41.79 -28.71
C SER A 186 27.21 -42.12 -27.24
N ASP A 187 26.55 -43.16 -26.71
CA ASP A 187 27.00 -44.18 -25.75
C ASP A 187 27.65 -43.79 -24.41
N GLU A 188 26.91 -44.01 -23.32
CA GLU A 188 27.27 -45.01 -22.30
C GLU A 188 26.08 -45.19 -21.32
N ALA A 189 25.60 -46.42 -21.21
CA ALA A 189 24.59 -46.81 -20.25
C ALA A 189 25.21 -46.84 -18.85
N HIS A 190 24.55 -46.27 -17.83
CA HIS A 190 24.43 -46.82 -16.46
C HIS A 190 23.47 -45.98 -15.58
N ASP A 191 22.59 -46.70 -14.88
CA ASP A 191 21.98 -46.38 -13.58
C ASP A 191 20.93 -45.25 -13.47
N GLY A 192 19.72 -45.56 -13.96
CA GLY A 192 18.52 -44.78 -13.69
C GLY A 192 17.97 -45.02 -12.29
N LYS A 193 18.44 -44.26 -11.29
CA LYS A 193 17.74 -44.03 -10.00
C LYS A 193 18.16 -42.78 -9.21
N ASN A 194 19.20 -42.04 -9.62
CA ASN A 194 19.70 -40.85 -8.91
C ASN A 194 19.34 -39.48 -9.54
N LEU A 195 18.60 -39.45 -10.65
CA LEU A 195 18.37 -38.22 -11.44
C LEU A 195 17.22 -37.33 -10.93
N THR A 196 16.29 -37.85 -10.12
CA THR A 196 15.15 -37.09 -9.59
C THR A 196 15.51 -36.33 -8.32
N GLN A 197 16.24 -36.96 -7.39
CA GLN A 197 16.65 -36.35 -6.12
C GLN A 197 17.68 -35.23 -6.33
N THR A 198 18.67 -35.47 -7.20
CA THR A 198 19.70 -34.48 -7.55
C THR A 198 19.12 -33.25 -8.26
N SER A 199 18.04 -33.41 -9.04
CA SER A 199 17.36 -32.29 -9.72
C SER A 199 16.51 -31.46 -8.76
N LEU A 200 15.78 -32.11 -7.83
CA LEU A 200 15.05 -31.41 -6.77
C LEU A 200 15.97 -30.70 -5.77
N GLU A 201 17.12 -31.28 -5.43
CA GLU A 201 18.12 -30.65 -4.54
C GLU A 201 18.85 -29.48 -5.23
N ARG A 202 19.09 -29.58 -6.55
CA ARG A 202 19.60 -28.45 -7.35
C ARG A 202 18.57 -27.34 -7.53
N GLN A 203 17.27 -27.67 -7.60
CA GLN A 203 16.19 -26.68 -7.57
C GLN A 203 16.09 -26.02 -6.19
N LYS A 204 16.01 -26.79 -5.10
CA LYS A 204 16.00 -26.27 -3.72
C LYS A 204 17.20 -25.37 -3.42
N SER A 205 18.41 -25.76 -3.82
CA SER A 205 19.62 -24.96 -3.59
C SER A 205 19.73 -23.71 -4.49
N LYS A 206 19.07 -23.70 -5.66
CA LYS A 206 18.93 -22.49 -6.48
C LYS A 206 17.86 -21.56 -5.90
N ASP A 207 16.74 -22.11 -5.46
CA ASP A 207 15.65 -21.36 -4.85
C ASP A 207 16.09 -20.72 -3.52
N GLU A 208 16.83 -21.45 -2.68
CA GLU A 208 17.44 -20.92 -1.45
C GLU A 208 18.45 -19.80 -1.73
N LYS A 209 19.28 -19.93 -2.77
CA LYS A 209 20.22 -18.87 -3.17
C LYS A 209 19.50 -17.63 -3.72
N LEU A 210 18.45 -17.82 -4.51
CA LEU A 210 17.63 -16.72 -5.03
C LEU A 210 16.89 -16.01 -3.90
N LEU A 211 16.34 -16.75 -2.94
CA LEU A 211 15.68 -16.21 -1.74
C LEU A 211 16.64 -15.44 -0.84
N ASN A 212 17.87 -15.95 -0.64
CA ASN A 212 18.89 -15.27 0.17
C ASN A 212 19.41 -14.00 -0.52
N ALA A 213 19.67 -14.03 -1.83
CA ALA A 213 20.04 -12.83 -2.59
C ALA A 213 18.94 -11.77 -2.57
N THR A 214 17.67 -12.18 -2.64
CA THR A 214 16.52 -11.27 -2.50
C THR A 214 16.44 -10.69 -1.08
N ALA A 215 16.79 -11.47 -0.05
CA ALA A 215 16.74 -11.02 1.33
C ALA A 215 17.81 -9.96 1.65
N ASP A 216 19.02 -10.10 1.09
CA ASP A 216 20.11 -9.13 1.24
C ASP A 216 19.79 -7.81 0.52
N GLN A 217 19.23 -7.87 -0.69
CA GLN A 217 18.73 -6.69 -1.41
C GLN A 217 17.67 -5.92 -0.60
N ILE A 218 16.72 -6.64 0.02
CA ILE A 218 15.71 -6.02 0.89
C ILE A 218 16.36 -5.33 2.10
N LEU A 219 17.41 -5.91 2.69
CA LEU A 219 18.10 -5.29 3.84
C LEU A 219 18.86 -4.04 3.43
N GLU A 220 19.47 -4.03 2.25
CA GLU A 220 20.14 -2.85 1.69
C GLU A 220 19.15 -1.72 1.41
N GLU A 221 17.99 -2.03 0.82
CA GLU A 221 16.94 -1.03 0.58
C GLU A 221 16.35 -0.46 1.88
N LEU A 222 16.14 -1.31 2.88
CA LEU A 222 15.65 -0.91 4.21
C LEU A 222 16.72 -0.19 5.05
N ALA A 223 17.97 -0.11 4.60
CA ALA A 223 18.99 0.69 5.27
C ALA A 223 18.71 2.19 5.13
N ASP A 224 17.91 2.60 4.13
CA ASP A 224 17.43 3.97 3.99
C ASP A 224 16.19 4.19 4.89
N GLU A 225 16.33 5.06 5.88
CA GLU A 225 15.27 5.40 6.86
C GLU A 225 14.01 5.99 6.22
N SER A 226 14.12 6.57 5.02
CA SER A 226 12.96 7.10 4.29
C SER A 226 12.06 5.99 3.75
N VAL A 227 12.59 4.78 3.56
CA VAL A 227 11.88 3.67 2.94
C VAL A 227 10.97 2.99 3.96
N VAL A 228 9.71 2.75 3.57
CA VAL A 228 8.74 2.12 4.46
C VAL A 228 8.77 0.61 4.32
N ASP A 229 8.96 -0.08 5.45
CA ASP A 229 8.78 -1.53 5.53
C ASP A 229 7.29 -1.90 5.55
N LEU A 230 6.80 -2.41 4.42
CA LEU A 230 5.42 -2.85 4.23
C LEU A 230 5.06 -4.14 5.01
N ARG A 231 6.03 -4.79 5.67
CA ARG A 231 5.77 -5.94 6.54
C ARG A 231 5.42 -5.50 7.94
N SER A 232 6.02 -4.41 8.41
CA SER A 232 5.64 -3.81 9.69
C SER A 232 4.44 -2.89 9.52
N HIS A 233 4.23 -2.28 8.35
CA HIS A 233 3.15 -1.31 8.15
C HIS A 233 2.11 -1.73 7.11
N TRP A 234 0.87 -1.27 7.24
CA TRP A 234 -0.22 -1.53 6.29
C TRP A 234 -1.13 -0.31 6.09
N PRO A 235 -1.65 -0.07 4.87
CA PRO A 235 -2.59 1.00 4.59
C PRO A 235 -3.88 0.89 5.41
N ILE A 236 -4.18 1.95 6.16
CA ILE A 236 -5.37 2.04 7.02
C ILE A 236 -6.56 2.60 6.23
N LEU A 237 -6.29 3.54 5.32
CA LEU A 237 -7.29 4.22 4.50
C LEU A 237 -7.09 3.87 3.02
N PRO A 238 -8.09 4.12 2.17
CA PRO A 238 -7.91 4.12 0.72
C PRO A 238 -6.70 4.97 0.31
N LEU A 239 -5.99 4.51 -0.71
CA LEU A 239 -4.86 5.24 -1.28
C LEU A 239 -5.35 6.55 -1.87
N LEU A 240 -4.67 7.64 -1.53
CA LEU A 240 -5.00 8.98 -1.99
C LEU A 240 -4.06 9.36 -3.12
N GLN A 241 -4.55 9.33 -4.35
CA GLN A 241 -3.84 9.85 -5.51
C GLN A 241 -4.29 11.29 -5.78
N ILE A 242 -3.34 12.22 -5.78
CA ILE A 242 -3.60 13.64 -6.02
C ILE A 242 -2.93 14.05 -7.31
N ASN A 243 -3.70 14.69 -8.18
CA ASN A 243 -3.21 15.15 -9.46
C ASN A 243 -3.60 16.61 -9.70
N LEU A 244 -2.74 17.33 -10.40
CA LEU A 244 -2.94 18.71 -10.80
C LEU A 244 -2.92 18.80 -12.33
N TYR A 245 -4.03 19.26 -12.90
CA TYR A 245 -4.21 19.37 -14.35
C TYR A 245 -4.60 20.78 -14.78
N ASN A 246 -4.31 21.13 -16.02
CA ASN A 246 -4.89 22.29 -16.68
C ASN A 246 -6.38 22.04 -16.96
N ILE A 247 -7.21 23.05 -16.71
CA ILE A 247 -8.62 23.00 -17.16
C ILE A 247 -8.64 23.20 -18.68
N PRO A 248 -9.29 22.31 -19.45
CA PRO A 248 -9.49 22.49 -20.89
C PRO A 248 -10.21 23.81 -21.22
N PRO A 249 -10.09 24.33 -22.45
CA PRO A 249 -10.73 25.56 -22.86
C PRO A 249 -12.25 25.56 -22.57
N GLN A 250 -12.70 26.51 -21.75
CA GLN A 250 -14.10 26.62 -21.36
C GLN A 250 -14.89 27.56 -22.31
N PRO A 251 -16.23 27.38 -22.41
CA PRO A 251 -17.08 28.27 -23.19
C PRO A 251 -16.98 29.74 -22.79
N LYS A 252 -16.75 30.61 -23.78
CA LYS A 252 -16.71 32.07 -23.59
C LYS A 252 -17.88 32.71 -24.32
N LYS A 253 -18.64 33.55 -23.62
CA LYS A 253 -19.68 34.38 -24.22
C LYS A 253 -19.04 35.63 -24.82
N VAL A 254 -19.15 35.77 -26.14
CA VAL A 254 -18.73 36.95 -26.90
C VAL A 254 -19.97 37.51 -27.59
N GLN A 255 -20.52 38.59 -27.04
CA GLN A 255 -21.81 39.16 -27.45
C GLN A 255 -22.95 38.12 -27.30
N GLU A 256 -23.63 37.78 -28.41
CA GLU A 256 -24.71 36.77 -28.48
C GLU A 256 -24.18 35.36 -28.78
N TRP A 257 -22.88 35.19 -29.00
CA TRP A 257 -22.27 33.91 -29.35
C TRP A 257 -21.57 33.27 -28.15
N THR A 258 -21.75 31.97 -27.97
CA THR A 258 -20.91 31.16 -27.08
C THR A 258 -19.90 30.41 -27.94
N ILE A 259 -18.62 30.73 -27.77
CA ILE A 259 -17.52 30.13 -28.54
C ILE A 259 -16.71 29.25 -27.60
N VAL A 260 -16.39 28.04 -28.04
CA VAL A 260 -15.58 27.04 -27.33
C VAL A 260 -14.48 26.60 -28.27
N GLU A 261 -13.24 26.60 -27.79
CA GLU A 261 -12.15 25.94 -28.49
C GLU A 261 -12.30 24.42 -28.29
N VAL A 262 -12.31 23.68 -29.40
CA VAL A 262 -12.49 22.23 -29.36
C VAL A 262 -11.19 21.57 -28.93
N ASP A 263 -11.25 20.87 -27.80
CA ASP A 263 -10.20 19.95 -27.38
C ASP A 263 -10.39 18.61 -28.10
N ASN A 264 -9.44 18.24 -28.97
CA ASN A 264 -9.55 17.04 -29.80
C ASN A 264 -8.80 15.82 -29.24
N ASP A 265 -7.95 16.05 -28.23
CA ASP A 265 -6.92 15.08 -27.88
C ASP A 265 -7.36 14.17 -26.72
N ASP A 266 -8.49 14.44 -26.04
CA ASP A 266 -8.98 13.71 -24.85
C ASP A 266 -7.89 13.47 -23.77
N ILE A 267 -6.82 14.27 -23.81
CA ILE A 267 -5.64 14.11 -22.98
C ILE A 267 -5.64 15.18 -21.89
N LEU A 268 -5.67 14.72 -20.64
CA LEU A 268 -5.39 15.57 -19.49
C LEU A 268 -3.93 16.00 -19.48
N ILE A 269 -3.72 17.32 -19.54
CA ILE A 269 -2.40 17.97 -19.48
C ILE A 269 -2.09 18.31 -18.04
N SER A 270 -1.07 17.67 -17.46
CA SER A 270 -0.60 17.98 -16.10
C SER A 270 -0.13 19.43 -16.02
N TYR A 271 -0.47 20.11 -14.93
CA TYR A 271 0.03 21.46 -14.68
C TYR A 271 1.40 21.36 -13.99
N PRO A 272 2.47 21.94 -14.55
CA PRO A 272 3.79 21.89 -13.94
C PRO A 272 3.79 22.73 -12.66
N TYR A 273 3.94 22.08 -11.52
CA TYR A 273 4.04 22.74 -10.23
C TYR A 273 4.97 21.98 -9.29
N PRO A 274 5.95 22.65 -8.67
CA PRO A 274 6.40 24.03 -8.92
C PRO A 274 6.91 24.22 -10.35
N SER A 275 7.10 25.46 -10.78
CA SER A 275 7.59 25.76 -12.13
C SER A 275 9.01 25.21 -12.37
N ASP A 276 9.83 25.17 -11.31
CA ASP A 276 11.17 24.60 -11.30
C ASP A 276 11.25 23.52 -10.21
N PRO A 277 11.61 22.25 -10.54
CA PRO A 277 11.79 21.17 -9.56
C PRO A 277 12.74 21.49 -8.41
N MET A 278 13.72 22.37 -8.62
CA MET A 278 14.67 22.79 -7.57
C MET A 278 13.99 23.51 -6.40
N ILE A 279 12.82 24.12 -6.64
CA ILE A 279 12.01 24.77 -5.60
C ILE A 279 11.55 23.71 -4.59
N ALA A 280 11.07 22.56 -5.07
CA ALA A 280 10.62 21.47 -4.22
C ALA A 280 11.79 20.86 -3.43
N GLU A 281 12.90 20.55 -4.11
CA GLU A 281 14.10 19.99 -3.48
C GLU A 281 14.61 20.87 -2.34
N ARG A 282 14.80 22.16 -2.61
CA ARG A 282 15.24 23.12 -1.60
C ARG A 282 14.27 23.22 -0.43
N PHE A 283 12.97 23.27 -0.70
CA PHE A 283 11.96 23.34 0.34
C PHE A 283 12.03 22.13 1.28
N TYR A 284 12.23 20.93 0.73
CA TYR A 284 12.41 19.71 1.52
C TYR A 284 13.74 19.70 2.30
N GLU A 285 14.83 20.19 1.72
CA GLU A 285 16.13 20.33 2.38
C GLU A 285 16.09 21.31 3.56
N GLU A 286 15.45 22.47 3.39
CA GLU A 286 15.31 23.49 4.44
C GLU A 286 14.54 22.94 5.64
N TYR A 287 13.43 22.25 5.38
CA TYR A 287 12.66 21.60 6.44
C TYR A 287 13.47 20.53 7.17
N SER A 288 14.16 19.66 6.42
CA SER A 288 14.98 18.59 6.97
C SER A 288 16.14 19.13 7.83
N SER A 289 16.78 20.21 7.37
CA SER A 289 17.87 20.89 8.09
C SER A 289 17.37 21.61 9.34
N GLY A 290 16.22 22.29 9.26
CA GLY A 290 15.61 22.97 10.40
C GLY A 290 15.18 22.00 11.50
N ASN A 291 14.72 20.80 11.13
CA ASN A 291 14.35 19.78 12.11
C ASN A 291 15.58 19.18 12.81
N LYS A 292 16.68 18.97 12.07
CA LYS A 292 17.98 18.55 12.64
C LYS A 292 18.53 19.56 13.64
N GLN A 293 18.39 20.86 13.37
CA GLN A 293 18.81 21.91 14.31
C GLN A 293 17.93 21.92 15.58
N LYS A 294 16.61 21.80 15.44
CA LYS A 294 15.69 21.71 16.59
C LYS A 294 15.89 20.44 17.43
N SER A 295 16.27 19.31 16.83
CA SER A 295 16.59 18.09 17.59
C SER A 295 17.89 18.21 18.36
N MET A 296 18.90 18.92 17.83
CA MET A 296 20.16 19.21 18.54
C MET A 296 19.97 20.20 19.71
N GLU A 297 19.04 21.15 19.60
CA GLU A 297 18.71 22.07 20.70
C GLU A 297 17.93 21.40 21.85
N ASN A 298 17.30 20.25 21.61
CA ASN A 298 16.43 19.56 22.57
C ASN A 298 17.10 18.37 23.30
N GLU A 299 18.41 18.13 23.16
CA GLU A 299 19.10 17.16 24.00
C GLU A 299 19.31 17.69 25.44
N PRO A 300 18.87 16.96 26.48
CA PRO A 300 19.01 17.41 27.86
C PRO A 300 20.42 17.07 28.37
N GLY A 301 21.38 17.96 28.12
CA GLY A 301 22.65 17.91 28.84
C GLY A 301 23.85 18.52 28.13
N LYS A 302 23.98 19.84 28.17
CA LYS A 302 25.19 20.52 28.68
C LYS A 302 24.99 22.04 28.79
N SER A 303 25.32 22.52 29.99
CA SER A 303 25.55 23.88 30.49
C SER A 303 25.13 25.08 29.63
N LYS A 304 24.23 25.87 30.22
CA LYS A 304 24.19 27.33 30.12
C LYS A 304 25.61 27.90 30.28
N THR A 305 26.22 28.39 29.21
CA THR A 305 27.04 29.60 29.12
C THR A 305 27.48 29.73 27.66
N GLU A 306 26.68 30.41 26.84
CA GLU A 306 27.12 31.22 25.68
C GLU A 306 25.91 31.78 24.91
N GLU A 307 24.89 32.24 25.63
CA GLU A 307 23.78 32.99 25.04
C GLU A 307 24.14 34.49 25.07
N LYS A 308 25.17 34.92 24.33
CA LYS A 308 25.45 36.36 24.17
C LYS A 308 26.36 36.79 23.02
N VAL A 309 26.43 36.09 21.89
CA VAL A 309 27.03 36.67 20.66
C VAL A 309 26.31 36.13 19.43
N LEU A 310 25.24 36.81 18.99
CA LEU A 310 24.93 37.17 17.58
C LEU A 310 23.52 37.78 17.44
N LYS A 311 23.16 38.71 18.33
CA LYS A 311 22.11 39.70 18.07
C LYS A 311 22.76 41.06 17.91
N LYS A 312 23.43 41.28 16.78
CA LYS A 312 23.74 42.61 16.23
C LYS A 312 24.30 42.43 14.83
N ASN A 313 23.40 42.60 13.86
CA ASN A 313 23.60 43.36 12.61
C ASN A 313 22.36 43.14 11.74
N LYS A 314 21.23 43.71 12.17
CA LYS A 314 20.12 44.08 11.29
C LYS A 314 20.14 45.60 11.20
N THR A 315 21.03 46.10 10.35
CA THR A 315 21.00 47.46 9.83
C THR A 315 21.57 47.39 8.42
N ALA A 316 20.67 47.21 7.47
CA ALA A 316 20.82 47.62 6.07
C ALA A 316 19.42 47.56 5.47
N THR A 317 18.78 48.73 5.47
CA THR A 317 17.89 49.23 4.41
C THR A 317 17.00 48.20 3.68
N GLU A 318 15.72 48.23 4.03
CA GLU A 318 14.62 47.91 3.11
C GLU A 318 14.69 48.89 1.93
N GLU A 319 15.51 48.56 0.94
CA GLU A 319 15.39 49.14 -0.40
C GLU A 319 14.37 48.31 -1.16
N THR A 320 13.22 48.94 -1.42
CA THR A 320 12.27 48.55 -2.44
C THR A 320 13.00 48.34 -3.76
N MET A 321 13.16 47.10 -4.22
CA MET A 321 13.68 46.82 -5.55
C MET A 321 12.55 46.33 -6.48
N ASP A 322 12.34 47.13 -7.52
CA ASP A 322 11.50 46.87 -8.68
C ASP A 322 11.76 45.49 -9.29
N PRO A 323 10.72 44.74 -9.71
CA PRO A 323 10.85 43.40 -10.29
C PRO A 323 11.29 43.43 -11.78
N SER A 324 12.07 44.44 -12.20
CA SER A 324 12.41 44.70 -13.60
C SER A 324 13.92 44.58 -13.95
N MET A 325 14.74 43.98 -13.08
CA MET A 325 16.13 43.67 -13.43
C MET A 325 16.21 42.27 -14.05
N THR A 326 16.13 42.19 -15.38
CA THR A 326 16.55 41.02 -16.16
C THR A 326 18.06 40.86 -16.00
N LEU A 327 18.48 40.12 -14.97
CA LEU A 327 19.82 39.53 -14.90
C LEU A 327 19.87 38.35 -15.86
N ASP A 328 20.85 38.33 -16.77
CA ASP A 328 21.03 37.25 -17.73
C ASP A 328 21.15 35.89 -17.03
N ALA A 329 20.49 34.86 -17.56
CA ALA A 329 20.47 33.50 -17.01
C ALA A 329 21.88 32.94 -16.76
N THR A 330 22.87 33.38 -17.53
CA THR A 330 24.29 33.00 -17.42
C THR A 330 24.99 33.57 -16.18
N MET A 331 24.54 34.70 -15.62
CA MET A 331 25.09 35.28 -14.39
C MET A 331 24.54 34.58 -13.13
N ILE A 332 23.32 34.04 -13.21
CA ILE A 332 22.65 33.31 -12.12
C ILE A 332 23.31 31.93 -11.93
N GLU A 333 23.69 31.28 -13.03
CA GLU A 333 24.27 29.93 -13.01
C GLU A 333 25.70 29.89 -12.45
N ASN A 334 26.48 30.97 -12.66
CA ASN A 334 27.90 31.03 -12.29
C ASN A 334 28.18 31.49 -10.84
N ASN A 335 27.18 31.98 -10.11
CA ASN A 335 27.36 32.43 -8.72
C ASN A 335 26.37 31.74 -7.77
N PRO A 336 26.86 30.89 -6.84
CA PRO A 336 26.00 30.09 -5.96
C PRO A 336 25.19 30.95 -4.97
N GLU A 337 25.68 32.11 -4.56
CA GLU A 337 24.96 33.00 -3.64
C GLU A 337 23.77 33.67 -4.32
N ILE A 338 23.96 34.14 -5.55
CA ILE A 338 22.90 34.74 -6.37
C ILE A 338 21.83 33.68 -6.66
N ARG A 339 22.23 32.49 -7.10
CA ARG A 339 21.32 31.35 -7.32
C ARG A 339 20.49 31.03 -6.06
N LYS A 340 21.14 31.02 -4.90
CA LYS A 340 20.46 30.82 -3.62
C LYS A 340 19.44 31.93 -3.34
N MET A 341 19.77 33.20 -3.55
CA MET A 341 18.82 34.30 -3.33
C MET A 341 17.60 34.21 -4.25
N PHE A 342 17.80 33.91 -5.54
CA PHE A 342 16.70 33.73 -6.49
C PHE A 342 15.79 32.56 -6.11
N LEU A 343 16.38 31.42 -5.76
CA LEU A 343 15.60 30.24 -5.39
C LEU A 343 14.86 30.44 -4.05
N ASP A 344 15.36 31.27 -3.12
CA ASP A 344 14.64 31.65 -1.89
C ASP A 344 13.41 32.50 -2.20
N ALA A 345 13.56 33.45 -3.11
CA ALA A 345 12.45 34.27 -3.57
C ALA A 345 11.40 33.40 -4.28
N ALA A 346 11.83 32.45 -5.11
CA ALA A 346 10.97 31.51 -5.82
C ALA A 346 10.18 30.59 -4.87
N VAL A 347 10.82 30.00 -3.85
CA VAL A 347 10.11 29.17 -2.83
C VAL A 347 9.06 29.99 -2.07
N LYS A 348 9.36 31.25 -1.75
CA LYS A 348 8.37 32.14 -1.11
C LYS A 348 7.22 32.47 -2.04
N GLN A 349 7.48 32.63 -3.34
CA GLN A 349 6.49 32.91 -4.35
C GLN A 349 5.59 31.69 -4.63
N GLU A 350 6.20 30.53 -4.84
CA GLU A 350 5.55 29.25 -5.09
C GLU A 350 5.50 28.43 -3.82
N SER A 351 4.50 28.67 -2.96
CA SER A 351 4.35 27.96 -1.67
C SER A 351 3.69 26.59 -1.82
N ALA A 352 4.11 25.57 -1.05
CA ALA A 352 3.54 24.22 -1.12
C ALA A 352 2.01 24.15 -0.92
N LEU A 353 1.35 23.21 -1.60
CA LEU A 353 -0.06 22.88 -1.40
C LEU A 353 -0.24 22.23 -0.03
N VAL A 354 -1.22 22.69 0.76
CA VAL A 354 -1.57 22.05 2.02
C VAL A 354 -2.69 21.06 1.74
N LEU A 355 -2.50 19.80 2.10
CA LEU A 355 -3.50 18.75 1.99
C LEU A 355 -4.04 18.39 3.35
N LYS A 356 -5.36 18.23 3.44
CA LYS A 356 -6.06 17.93 4.68
C LYS A 356 -7.07 16.82 4.46
N TYR A 357 -7.08 15.81 5.32
CA TYR A 357 -8.21 14.91 5.37
C TYR A 357 -8.40 14.28 6.74
N LYS A 358 -9.64 13.89 7.03
CA LYS A 358 -10.04 13.33 8.31
C LYS A 358 -10.12 11.81 8.23
N ILE A 359 -9.60 11.15 9.26
CA ILE A 359 -9.76 9.71 9.40
C ILE A 359 -11.23 9.40 9.77
N PRO A 360 -11.93 8.49 9.05
CA PRO A 360 -13.31 8.08 9.35
C PRO A 360 -13.48 7.44 10.74
N ASN A 361 -14.62 7.63 11.43
CA ASN A 361 -14.85 7.21 12.84
C ASN A 361 -14.83 5.69 13.08
N ASP A 362 -15.02 4.92 12.04
CA ASP A 362 -14.93 3.46 11.97
C ASP A 362 -13.48 2.94 11.95
N VAL A 363 -12.50 3.82 11.73
CA VAL A 363 -11.09 3.45 11.67
C VAL A 363 -10.40 3.69 13.00
N PHE A 364 -9.86 2.64 13.60
CA PHE A 364 -9.14 2.71 14.86
C PHE A 364 -7.66 3.09 14.62
N VAL A 365 -7.19 4.12 15.31
CA VAL A 365 -5.81 4.64 15.20
C VAL A 365 -5.32 4.97 16.61
N THR A 366 -4.36 4.18 17.11
CA THR A 366 -3.78 4.38 18.45
C THR A 366 -2.61 5.34 18.45
N GLU A 367 -1.76 5.22 17.44
CA GLU A 367 -0.55 6.01 17.29
C GLU A 367 -0.66 6.91 16.06
N LYS A 368 0.22 7.91 15.96
CA LYS A 368 0.28 8.73 14.75
C LYS A 368 0.61 7.82 13.56
N PRO A 369 -0.26 7.72 12.54
CA PRO A 369 0.01 6.87 11.39
C PRO A 369 1.21 7.40 10.61
N LEU A 370 1.90 6.54 9.88
CA LEU A 370 2.91 6.96 8.92
C LEU A 370 2.23 7.47 7.65
N LEU A 371 2.70 8.59 7.13
CA LEU A 371 2.34 9.04 5.78
C LEU A 371 3.45 8.53 4.85
N ALA A 372 3.09 7.95 3.72
CA ALA A 372 4.05 7.52 2.73
C ALA A 372 3.58 7.91 1.33
N ARG A 373 4.53 8.17 0.44
CA ARG A 373 4.31 8.46 -0.97
C ARG A 373 4.93 7.36 -1.82
N TRP A 374 4.23 6.95 -2.86
CA TRP A 374 4.74 5.98 -3.81
C TRP A 374 5.75 6.62 -4.77
N ILE A 375 6.93 6.00 -4.92
CA ILE A 375 7.95 6.38 -5.89
C ILE A 375 7.97 5.34 -7.01
N THR A 376 7.49 5.74 -8.19
CA THR A 376 7.36 4.87 -9.37
C THR A 376 8.69 4.32 -9.84
N ASP A 377 9.76 5.12 -9.81
CA ASP A 377 11.06 4.74 -10.37
C ASP A 377 11.75 3.63 -9.57
N ARG A 378 11.44 3.55 -8.28
CA ARG A 378 12.03 2.57 -7.35
C ARG A 378 11.07 1.46 -6.93
N ASN A 379 9.77 1.66 -7.13
CA ASN A 379 8.70 0.79 -6.62
C ASN A 379 8.71 0.65 -5.09
N HIS A 380 8.87 1.78 -4.40
CA HIS A 380 8.85 1.85 -2.93
C HIS A 380 7.92 2.93 -2.42
N TRP A 381 7.33 2.66 -1.26
CA TRP A 381 6.72 3.69 -0.42
C TRP A 381 7.81 4.39 0.39
N ARG A 382 7.84 5.72 0.33
CA ARG A 382 8.82 6.57 1.04
C ARG A 382 8.17 7.67 1.85
N GLN A 383 8.84 8.06 2.93
CA GLN A 383 8.49 9.20 3.79
C GLN A 383 9.13 10.50 3.27
N GLU A 384 9.08 10.73 1.95
CA GLU A 384 9.72 11.86 1.26
C GLU A 384 8.74 12.56 0.30
N GLY A 385 9.03 13.82 -0.03
CA GLY A 385 8.17 14.64 -0.89
C GLY A 385 6.97 15.26 -0.18
N TYR A 386 7.05 15.42 1.15
CA TYR A 386 6.10 16.21 1.93
C TYR A 386 6.76 16.72 3.21
N VAL A 387 6.22 17.80 3.78
CA VAL A 387 6.69 18.38 5.05
C VAL A 387 5.53 18.74 5.96
N GLU A 388 5.86 19.12 7.19
CA GLU A 388 4.89 19.56 8.20
C GLU A 388 3.75 18.55 8.42
N TYR A 389 4.06 17.25 8.30
CA TYR A 389 3.07 16.20 8.52
C TYR A 389 2.62 16.17 9.99
N GLN A 390 1.35 16.50 10.20
CA GLN A 390 0.71 16.59 11.50
C GLN A 390 -0.53 15.70 11.54
N TYR A 391 -0.75 15.10 12.71
CA TYR A 391 -1.94 14.35 13.05
C TYR A 391 -2.46 14.86 14.38
N SER A 392 -3.72 15.26 14.42
CA SER A 392 -4.41 15.67 15.64
C SER A 392 -5.36 14.56 16.10
N PRO A 393 -5.07 13.84 17.20
CA PRO A 393 -5.92 12.74 17.67
C PRO A 393 -7.35 13.18 18.01
N ASP A 394 -7.52 14.38 18.57
CA ASP A 394 -8.83 14.89 19.00
C ASP A 394 -9.78 15.16 17.83
N THR A 395 -9.25 15.77 16.77
CA THR A 395 -10.04 16.11 15.56
C THR A 395 -9.96 15.02 14.49
N ARG A 396 -9.03 14.06 14.66
CA ARG A 396 -8.69 12.99 13.71
C ARG A 396 -8.32 13.52 12.33
N LEU A 397 -7.75 14.73 12.31
CA LEU A 397 -7.35 15.45 11.10
C LEU A 397 -5.87 15.21 10.81
N ILE A 398 -5.58 14.92 9.55
CA ILE A 398 -4.23 14.86 8.99
C ILE A 398 -4.01 16.07 8.12
N SER A 399 -2.84 16.69 8.25
CA SER A 399 -2.42 17.83 7.45
C SER A 399 -0.95 17.69 7.08
N PHE A 400 -0.61 17.99 5.83
CA PHE A 400 0.78 18.07 5.37
C PHE A 400 0.91 19.01 4.17
N LYS A 401 2.14 19.43 3.89
CA LYS A 401 2.48 20.29 2.75
C LYS A 401 3.26 19.52 1.70
N THR A 402 2.96 19.72 0.43
CA THR A 402 3.69 19.07 -0.66
C THR A 402 3.70 19.89 -1.95
N TYR A 403 4.72 19.66 -2.75
CA TYR A 403 4.81 20.06 -4.16
C TYR A 403 4.60 18.89 -5.11
N ASP A 404 4.65 17.66 -4.59
CA ASP A 404 4.56 16.44 -5.37
C ASP A 404 3.09 16.04 -5.55
N PHE A 405 2.73 15.71 -6.78
CA PHE A 405 1.41 15.18 -7.12
C PHE A 405 1.58 13.69 -7.47
N GLY A 406 0.93 12.82 -6.71
CA GLY A 406 1.07 11.39 -6.84
C GLY A 406 0.25 10.64 -5.81
N THR A 407 0.63 9.39 -5.55
CA THR A 407 -0.11 8.49 -4.64
C THR A 407 0.48 8.53 -3.23
N TYR A 408 -0.40 8.75 -2.26
CA TYR A 408 -0.12 8.74 -0.83
C TYR A 408 -0.89 7.64 -0.12
N ALA A 409 -0.28 7.06 0.90
CA ALA A 409 -0.87 6.07 1.79
C ALA A 409 -0.69 6.50 3.25
N LEU A 410 -1.71 6.24 4.07
CA LEU A 410 -1.54 6.23 5.52
C LEU A 410 -1.37 4.82 6.00
N LEU A 411 -0.28 4.58 6.70
CA LEU A 411 0.14 3.26 7.12
C LEU A 411 0.13 3.18 8.65
N SER A 412 -0.47 2.13 9.22
CA SER A 412 -0.33 1.79 10.65
C SER A 412 0.65 0.65 10.80
N ASP A 413 1.31 0.57 11.95
CA ASP A 413 1.94 -0.67 12.37
C ASP A 413 0.90 -1.80 12.46
N ARG A 414 1.18 -2.91 11.78
CA ARG A 414 0.39 -4.15 11.76
C ARG A 414 0.41 -4.87 13.10
N HIS A 415 1.48 -4.69 13.87
CA HIS A 415 1.74 -5.38 15.12
C HIS A 415 1.49 -4.49 16.34
N ALA A 416 0.93 -3.29 16.16
CA ALA A 416 0.65 -2.33 17.23
C ALA A 416 -0.14 -2.92 18.42
N HIS A 417 -0.89 -4.00 18.19
CA HIS A 417 -1.73 -4.66 19.20
C HIS A 417 -1.31 -6.11 19.48
N MET A 418 -0.14 -6.50 19.00
CA MET A 418 0.47 -7.78 19.32
C MET A 418 1.46 -7.63 20.48
N PRO A 419 1.65 -8.67 21.31
CA PRO A 419 1.01 -9.98 21.24
C PRO A 419 -0.43 -9.99 21.78
N PHE A 420 -1.26 -10.88 21.22
CA PHE A 420 -2.57 -11.17 21.81
C PHE A 420 -2.38 -11.88 23.15
N GLN A 421 -3.03 -11.38 24.20
CA GLN A 421 -2.85 -11.88 25.56
C GLN A 421 -3.67 -13.14 25.80
N SER A 422 -4.91 -13.15 25.32
CA SER A 422 -5.80 -14.30 25.45
C SER A 422 -6.92 -14.23 24.42
N TRP A 423 -7.51 -15.38 24.12
CA TRP A 423 -8.75 -15.46 23.36
C TRP A 423 -9.71 -16.40 24.09
N ARG A 424 -11.02 -16.15 23.97
CA ARG A 424 -12.06 -17.01 24.54
C ARG A 424 -13.28 -17.04 23.64
N MET A 425 -14.00 -18.16 23.66
CA MET A 425 -15.27 -18.30 22.95
C MET A 425 -16.40 -18.49 23.95
N ARG A 426 -17.52 -17.80 23.74
CA ARG A 426 -18.73 -17.93 24.54
C ARG A 426 -19.92 -18.29 23.65
N PRO A 427 -20.59 -19.43 23.86
CA PRO A 427 -21.81 -19.73 23.12
C PRO A 427 -22.90 -18.71 23.48
N LYS A 428 -23.58 -18.18 22.45
CA LYS A 428 -24.70 -17.24 22.62
C LYS A 428 -26.04 -17.92 22.32
N SER A 429 -26.09 -18.74 21.26
CA SER A 429 -27.23 -19.59 20.89
C SER A 429 -26.76 -20.74 20.00
N VAL A 430 -27.69 -21.61 19.57
CA VAL A 430 -27.41 -22.56 18.48
C VAL A 430 -26.86 -21.77 17.28
N ASN A 431 -25.75 -22.24 16.70
CA ASN A 431 -25.09 -21.62 15.56
C ASN A 431 -24.60 -20.17 15.76
N ASN A 432 -24.48 -19.71 17.01
CA ASN A 432 -24.00 -18.36 17.34
C ASN A 432 -23.05 -18.39 18.53
N LEU A 433 -21.87 -17.81 18.35
CA LEU A 433 -20.88 -17.66 19.41
C LEU A 433 -20.24 -16.28 19.39
N LEU A 434 -19.79 -15.84 20.55
CA LEU A 434 -18.94 -14.68 20.71
C LEU A 434 -17.49 -15.16 20.78
N PHE A 435 -16.67 -14.76 19.82
CA PHE A 435 -15.22 -14.91 19.88
C PHE A 435 -14.64 -13.61 20.41
N ILE A 436 -13.93 -13.68 21.54
CA ILE A 436 -13.41 -12.53 22.25
C ILE A 436 -11.89 -12.63 22.23
N LEU A 437 -11.24 -11.63 21.66
CA LEU A 437 -9.79 -11.52 21.54
C LEU A 437 -9.31 -10.36 22.41
N ASN A 438 -8.45 -10.65 23.38
CA ASN A 438 -7.84 -9.64 24.25
C ASN A 438 -6.45 -9.31 23.72
N SER A 439 -6.24 -8.04 23.35
CA SER A 439 -4.92 -7.46 23.11
C SER A 439 -4.43 -6.73 24.36
N GLN A 440 -3.21 -6.18 24.30
CA GLN A 440 -2.71 -5.31 25.36
C GLN A 440 -3.53 -4.02 25.54
N SER A 441 -4.19 -3.56 24.48
CA SER A 441 -4.83 -2.23 24.45
C SER A 441 -6.36 -2.28 24.45
N PHE A 442 -6.97 -3.40 24.04
CA PHE A 442 -8.42 -3.53 23.93
C PHE A 442 -8.91 -4.98 23.89
N GLU A 443 -10.22 -5.15 24.08
CA GLU A 443 -10.96 -6.40 23.86
C GLU A 443 -11.75 -6.27 22.54
N ILE A 444 -11.49 -7.14 21.55
CA ILE A 444 -12.32 -7.26 20.35
C ILE A 444 -13.32 -8.39 20.56
N ILE A 445 -14.60 -8.11 20.28
CA ILE A 445 -15.67 -9.10 20.37
C ILE A 445 -16.27 -9.30 18.98
N PHE A 446 -16.13 -10.50 18.46
CA PHE A 446 -16.72 -10.94 17.20
C PHE A 446 -17.97 -11.77 17.48
N GLU A 447 -19.11 -11.40 16.89
CA GLU A 447 -20.30 -12.26 16.87
C GLU A 447 -20.25 -13.13 15.61
N VAL A 448 -19.97 -14.43 15.80
CA VAL A 448 -19.83 -15.40 14.72
C VAL A 448 -21.12 -16.20 14.60
N LYS A 449 -21.78 -16.06 13.45
CA LYS A 449 -22.94 -16.87 13.06
C LYS A 449 -22.49 -17.94 12.07
N VAL A 450 -22.73 -19.20 12.43
CA VAL A 450 -22.29 -20.36 11.64
C VAL A 450 -23.49 -20.95 10.90
N SER A 451 -23.41 -21.06 9.57
CA SER A 451 -24.47 -21.72 8.78
C SER A 451 -24.42 -23.25 8.88
N SER A 452 -23.23 -23.82 9.03
CA SER A 452 -22.98 -25.25 9.27
C SER A 452 -21.67 -25.44 10.04
N ALA A 453 -21.69 -26.13 11.19
CA ALA A 453 -20.48 -26.45 11.95
C ALA A 453 -20.10 -27.92 11.76
N ALA A 454 -18.87 -28.20 11.34
CA ALA A 454 -18.26 -29.52 11.42
C ALA A 454 -17.28 -29.52 12.60
N PHE A 455 -17.49 -30.44 13.55
CA PHE A 455 -16.54 -30.66 14.65
C PHE A 455 -15.58 -31.76 14.24
N TYR A 456 -14.31 -31.42 14.05
CA TYR A 456 -13.24 -32.40 13.98
C TYR A 456 -12.76 -32.66 15.40
N LEU A 457 -13.17 -33.79 15.98
CA LEU A 457 -12.51 -34.34 17.16
C LEU A 457 -11.18 -34.91 16.69
N CYS A 458 -10.08 -34.18 16.90
CA CYS A 458 -8.76 -34.82 16.90
C CYS A 458 -8.73 -35.83 18.05
N LYS A 459 -8.55 -37.11 17.71
CA LYS A 459 -8.24 -38.17 18.66
C LYS A 459 -6.82 -38.05 19.18
#